data_AF-A0A960E285-F1
#
_entry.id   AF-A0A960E285-F1
#
_cell.length_a   1.000
_cell.length_b   1.000
_cell.length_c   1.000
_cell.angle_alpha   90.00
_cell.angle_beta   90.00
_cell.angle_gamma   90.00
#
_symmetry.space_group_name_H-M   'P 1'
#
loop_
_entity.id
_entity.type
_entity.pdbx_description
1 polymer ?
#
loop_
_entity_poly.entity_id
_entity_poly.type
_entity_poly.pdbx_seq_one_letter_code
_entity_poly.pdbx_strand_id
1 'polypeptide(L)'
;MAIDPGSFTTLAVSQEGGVLWVRLDRPDRYHAFDKVMCDELSGLWRAVRTDDSIRSVVLSATGDKAFCTGIDRDFVPSEDGADYDFSPYTYDDPGKLLGPKSNEC
;
A
#
# COMPACT_ATOMS: atom_id res chain seq x y z
N MET A 1 -17.95 -1.50 -2.10
CA MET A 1 -17.78 -2.20 -0.79
C MET A 1 -17.28 -1.14 0.17
N ALA A 2 -17.88 -0.98 1.36
CA ALA A 2 -17.45 0.06 2.28
C ALA A 2 -16.04 -0.25 2.81
N ILE A 3 -15.16 0.75 2.85
CA ILE A 3 -13.84 0.65 3.45
C ILE A 3 -14.02 0.56 4.97
N ASP A 4 -13.53 -0.51 5.59
CA ASP A 4 -13.50 -0.69 7.05
C ASP A 4 -12.13 -0.24 7.59
N PRO A 5 -12.04 0.91 8.28
CA PRO A 5 -10.76 1.40 8.80
C PRO A 5 -10.06 0.44 9.76
N GLY A 6 -10.81 -0.41 10.48
CA GLY A 6 -10.23 -1.36 11.44
C GLY A 6 -9.63 -2.62 10.80
N SER A 7 -9.80 -2.79 9.48
CA SER A 7 -9.30 -3.95 8.75
C SER A 7 -7.84 -3.84 8.31
N PHE A 8 -7.24 -2.65 8.43
CA PHE A 8 -5.86 -2.38 8.04
C PHE A 8 -4.91 -2.51 9.23
N THR A 9 -3.73 -3.07 8.95
CA THR A 9 -2.65 -3.28 9.90
C THR A 9 -1.40 -2.48 9.55
N THR A 10 -1.28 -2.01 8.29
CA THR A 10 -0.16 -1.20 7.81
C THR A 10 -0.56 0.20 7.35
N LEU A 11 -1.87 0.50 7.34
CA LEU A 11 -2.44 1.77 6.93
C LEU A 11 -3.34 2.32 8.04
N ALA A 12 -3.28 3.64 8.28
CA ALA A 12 -4.28 4.36 9.04
C ALA A 12 -5.21 5.11 8.07
N VAL A 13 -6.50 4.75 8.06
CA VAL A 13 -7.48 5.25 7.09
C VAL A 13 -8.61 6.01 7.78
N SER A 14 -8.97 7.18 7.25
CA SER A 14 -10.13 7.96 7.72
C SER A 14 -10.74 8.77 6.58
N GLN A 15 -12.07 8.93 6.58
CA GLN A 15 -12.76 9.76 5.59
C GLN A 15 -13.28 11.04 6.23
N GLU A 16 -12.99 12.18 5.60
CA GLU A 16 -13.48 13.50 5.99
C GLU A 16 -14.25 14.12 4.83
N GLY A 17 -15.58 14.04 4.90
CA GLY A 17 -16.44 14.41 3.79
C GLY A 17 -16.15 13.57 2.54
N GLY A 18 -15.74 14.22 1.45
CA GLY A 18 -15.40 13.53 0.20
C GLY A 18 -13.91 13.18 0.04
N VAL A 19 -13.10 13.32 1.08
CA VAL A 19 -11.66 13.07 1.03
C VAL A 19 -11.32 11.86 1.89
N LEU A 20 -10.69 10.85 1.29
CA LEU A 20 -10.14 9.71 2.01
C LEU A 20 -8.68 10.01 2.36
N TRP A 21 -8.36 10.02 3.65
CA TRP A 21 -6.99 10.09 4.14
C TRP A 21 -6.45 8.67 4.32
N VAL A 22 -5.36 8.37 3.63
CA VAL A 22 -4.65 7.09 3.71
C VAL A 22 -3.24 7.39 4.16
N ARG A 23 -2.89 7.01 5.40
CA ARG A 23 -1.55 7.22 5.94
C ARG A 23 -0.84 5.87 6.04
N LEU A 24 0.35 5.77 5.45
CA LEU A 24 1.21 4.61 5.70
C LEU A 24 1.59 4.60 7.18
N ASP A 25 1.44 3.45 7.86
CA ASP A 25 1.53 3.38 9.33
C ASP A 25 2.44 2.23 9.80
N ARG A 26 3.68 2.24 9.29
CA ARG A 26 4.80 1.41 9.79
C ARG A 26 5.98 2.32 10.17
N PRO A 27 5.83 3.25 11.12
CA PRO A 27 6.85 4.28 11.40
C PRO A 27 8.20 3.69 11.83
N ASP A 28 8.21 2.56 12.55
CA ASP A 28 9.43 1.87 12.98
C ASP A 28 10.23 1.25 11.82
N ARG A 29 9.59 1.10 10.65
CA ARG A 29 10.19 0.62 9.40
C ARG A 29 10.29 1.73 8.36
N TYR A 30 10.16 3.00 8.75
CA TYR A 30 10.14 4.15 7.83
C TYR A 30 9.14 3.96 6.68
N HIS A 31 8.01 3.33 6.99
CA HIS A 31 6.94 2.97 6.06
C HIS A 31 7.42 2.21 4.81
N ALA A 32 8.52 1.47 4.91
CA ALA A 32 8.88 0.50 3.88
C ALA A 32 7.68 -0.43 3.65
N PHE A 33 7.39 -0.81 2.41
CA PHE A 33 6.25 -1.67 2.10
C PHE A 33 6.63 -3.14 2.16
N ASP A 34 5.76 -3.94 2.74
CA ASP A 34 5.81 -5.40 2.71
C ASP A 34 4.60 -5.95 1.93
N LYS A 35 4.47 -7.28 1.89
CA LYS A 35 3.34 -7.93 1.22
C LYS A 35 1.98 -7.45 1.75
N VAL A 36 1.86 -7.25 3.07
CA VAL A 36 0.61 -6.86 3.71
C VAL A 36 0.19 -5.46 3.23
N MET A 37 1.13 -4.52 3.21
CA MET A 37 0.85 -3.17 2.70
C MET A 37 0.49 -3.18 1.20
N CYS A 38 1.13 -4.01 0.39
CA CYS A 38 0.76 -4.18 -1.03
C CYS A 38 -0.69 -4.69 -1.18
N ASP A 39 -1.06 -5.73 -0.41
CA ASP A 39 -2.41 -6.30 -0.45
C ASP A 39 -3.47 -5.31 0.06
N GLU A 40 -3.17 -4.60 1.15
CA GLU A 40 -4.03 -3.56 1.74
C GLU A 40 -4.28 -2.41 0.76
N LEU A 41 -3.22 -1.86 0.14
CA LEU A 41 -3.36 -0.80 -0.85
C LEU A 41 -4.12 -1.28 -2.09
N SER A 42 -3.81 -2.49 -2.58
CA SER A 42 -4.53 -3.08 -3.71
C SER A 42 -6.04 -3.20 -3.46
N GLY A 43 -6.42 -3.70 -2.28
CA GLY A 43 -7.81 -3.79 -1.83
C GLY A 43 -8.46 -2.41 -1.69
N LEU A 44 -7.74 -1.45 -1.08
CA LEU A 44 -8.22 -0.09 -0.89
C LEU A 44 -8.51 0.61 -2.22
N TRP A 45 -7.62 0.53 -3.20
CA TRP A 45 -7.83 1.15 -4.52
C TRP A 45 -9.07 0.58 -5.23
N ARG A 46 -9.27 -0.74 -5.16
CA ARG A 46 -10.47 -1.37 -5.74
C ARG A 46 -11.76 -0.94 -5.04
N ALA A 47 -11.70 -0.70 -3.73
CA ALA A 47 -12.85 -0.18 -2.98
C ALA A 47 -13.14 1.28 -3.36
N VAL A 48 -12.12 2.15 -3.35
CA VAL A 48 -12.21 3.58 -3.71
C VAL A 48 -12.85 3.77 -5.07
N ARG A 49 -12.44 2.99 -6.08
CA ARG A 49 -13.00 3.06 -7.44
C ARG A 49 -14.52 2.94 -7.51
N THR A 50 -15.13 2.20 -6.59
CA THR A 50 -16.56 1.90 -6.59
C THR A 50 -17.35 2.70 -5.57
N ASP A 51 -16.71 3.63 -4.87
CA ASP A 51 -17.30 4.43 -3.81
C ASP A 51 -17.41 5.90 -4.23
N ASP A 52 -18.57 6.26 -4.78
CA ASP A 52 -18.87 7.62 -5.24
C ASP A 52 -18.86 8.68 -4.12
N SER A 53 -18.81 8.27 -2.84
CA SER A 53 -18.64 9.22 -1.73
C SER A 53 -17.23 9.79 -1.66
N ILE A 54 -16.24 9.09 -2.24
CA ILE A 54 -14.83 9.47 -2.25
C ILE A 54 -14.52 10.22 -3.55
N ARG A 55 -14.12 11.48 -3.43
CA ARG A 55 -13.77 12.38 -4.56
C ARG A 55 -12.27 12.61 -4.69
N SER A 56 -11.51 12.36 -3.64
CA SER A 56 -10.06 12.52 -3.61
C SER A 56 -9.45 11.63 -2.54
N VAL A 57 -8.23 11.15 -2.79
CA VAL A 57 -7.42 10.42 -1.80
C VAL A 57 -6.16 11.23 -1.50
N VAL A 58 -5.90 11.46 -0.23
CA VAL A 58 -4.62 11.99 0.26
C VAL A 58 -3.81 10.83 0.79
N LEU A 59 -2.74 10.49 0.08
CA LEU A 59 -1.75 9.52 0.52
C LEU A 59 -0.63 10.25 1.28
N SER A 60 -0.44 9.90 2.54
CA SER A 60 0.64 10.45 3.39
C SER A 60 1.20 9.35 4.29
N ALA A 61 2.00 9.71 5.30
CA ALA A 61 2.56 8.78 6.27
C ALA A 61 2.36 9.32 7.69
N THR A 62 2.28 8.42 8.68
CA THR A 62 2.29 8.81 10.09
C THR A 62 3.69 9.21 10.54
N GLY A 63 3.80 10.00 11.62
CA GLY A 63 5.10 10.50 12.09
C GLY A 63 5.72 11.59 11.20
N ASP A 64 7.01 11.86 11.42
CA ASP A 64 7.74 13.01 10.86
C ASP A 64 9.05 12.65 10.14
N LYS A 65 9.44 11.37 10.14
CA LYS A 65 10.78 10.94 9.68
C LYS A 65 10.86 10.68 8.17
N ALA A 66 9.86 10.03 7.59
CA ALA A 66 9.87 9.60 6.20
C ALA A 66 8.45 9.40 5.67
N PHE A 67 8.26 9.53 4.37
CA PHE A 67 7.02 9.11 3.71
C PHE A 67 7.00 7.58 3.50
N CYS A 68 7.94 7.06 2.71
CA CYS A 68 8.15 5.63 2.44
C CYS A 68 9.58 5.45 1.93
N THR A 69 10.28 4.43 2.41
CA THR A 69 11.68 4.16 2.04
C THR A 69 11.84 3.09 0.95
N GLY A 70 10.74 2.66 0.33
CA GLY A 70 10.73 1.63 -0.69
C GLY A 70 10.39 0.25 -0.11
N ILE A 71 10.97 -0.80 -0.66
CA ILE A 71 10.66 -2.18 -0.24
C ILE A 71 11.28 -2.51 1.12
N ASP A 72 10.52 -3.17 1.98
CA ASP A 72 11.04 -3.73 3.22
C ASP A 72 12.07 -4.82 2.89
N ARG A 73 13.29 -4.70 3.42
CA ARG A 73 14.36 -5.65 3.14
C ARG A 73 14.09 -7.02 3.72
N ASP A 74 13.29 -7.11 4.79
CA ASP A 74 12.87 -8.37 5.39
C ASP A 74 11.80 -9.08 4.53
N PHE A 75 11.14 -8.35 3.61
CA PHE A 75 10.17 -8.90 2.66
C PHE A 75 10.83 -9.47 1.40
N VAL A 76 12.04 -9.02 1.04
CA VAL A 76 12.76 -9.58 -0.11
C VAL A 76 13.50 -10.85 0.31
N PRO A 77 13.13 -12.03 -0.22
CA PRO A 77 13.78 -13.28 0.18
C PRO A 77 15.26 -13.27 -0.20
N SER A 78 16.11 -13.81 0.68
CA SER A 78 17.48 -14.17 0.31
C SER A 78 17.44 -15.25 -0.77
N GLU A 79 18.44 -15.26 -1.66
CA GLU A 79 18.52 -15.93 -2.98
C GLU A 79 18.00 -17.39 -3.08
N ASP A 80 17.81 -18.11 -1.97
CA ASP A 80 17.18 -19.44 -1.91
C ASP A 80 15.72 -19.36 -1.42
N GLY A 81 14.76 -19.38 -2.35
CA GLY A 81 13.34 -19.61 -2.06
C GLY A 81 12.39 -18.43 -2.22
N ALA A 82 12.71 -17.46 -3.10
CA ALA A 82 11.82 -16.33 -3.34
C ALA A 82 10.56 -16.72 -4.15
N ASP A 83 9.38 -16.29 -3.67
CA ASP A 83 8.12 -16.29 -4.45
C ASP A 83 8.18 -15.33 -5.67
N TYR A 84 9.24 -14.52 -5.76
CA TYR A 84 9.52 -13.60 -6.85
C TYR A 84 10.83 -14.02 -7.53
N ASP A 85 10.70 -14.60 -8.72
CA ASP A 85 11.85 -14.92 -9.59
C ASP A 85 12.51 -13.61 -10.03
N PHE A 86 13.72 -13.33 -9.52
CA PHE A 86 14.56 -12.23 -10.03
C PHE A 86 15.23 -12.65 -11.34
N SER A 87 14.43 -13.01 -12.33
CA SER A 87 14.89 -13.22 -13.69
C SER A 87 15.00 -11.86 -14.38
N PRO A 88 16.11 -11.56 -15.08
CA PRO A 88 16.25 -10.31 -15.84
C PRO A 88 15.23 -10.21 -16.99
N TYR A 89 14.50 -11.28 -17.29
CA TYR A 89 13.46 -11.33 -18.32
C TYR A 89 12.04 -11.32 -17.74
N THR A 90 11.87 -11.67 -16.46
CA THR A 90 10.58 -11.77 -15.77
C THR A 90 10.70 -11.19 -14.36
N TYR A 91 10.92 -9.88 -14.26
CA TYR A 91 10.88 -9.17 -12.98
C TYR A 91 9.43 -8.84 -12.63
N ASP A 92 8.86 -9.53 -11.64
CA ASP A 92 7.58 -9.17 -11.05
C ASP A 92 7.82 -8.22 -9.87
N ASP A 93 7.72 -6.92 -10.13
CA ASP A 93 7.92 -5.88 -9.13
C ASP A 93 6.80 -5.93 -8.09
N PRO A 94 7.08 -6.26 -6.81
CA PRO A 94 6.04 -6.24 -5.78
C PRO A 94 5.45 -4.84 -5.58
N GLY A 95 6.18 -3.78 -5.94
CA GLY A 95 5.70 -2.40 -5.95
C GLY A 95 4.58 -2.13 -6.96
N LYS A 96 4.33 -3.03 -7.92
CA LYS A 96 3.25 -2.91 -8.91
C LYS A 96 1.87 -2.76 -8.25
N LEU A 97 1.67 -3.31 -7.06
CA LEU A 97 0.39 -3.25 -6.34
C LEU A 97 0.18 -1.97 -5.51
N LEU A 98 1.15 -1.06 -5.45
CA LEU A 98 1.06 0.13 -4.58
C LEU A 98 0.21 1.26 -5.16
N GLY A 99 0.23 1.44 -6.48
CA GLY A 99 -0.37 2.60 -7.13
C GLY A 99 -1.83 2.39 -7.55
N PRO A 100 -2.67 3.45 -7.53
CA PRO A 100 -4.07 3.35 -7.95
C PRO A 100 -4.23 2.87 -9.39
N LYS A 101 -3.41 3.41 -10.31
CA LYS A 101 -3.44 3.05 -11.73
C LYS A 101 -3.22 1.55 -11.97
N SER A 102 -2.22 0.97 -11.31
CA SER A 102 -1.91 -0.45 -11.46
C SER A 102 -2.97 -1.38 -10.86
N ASN A 103 -3.83 -0.83 -9.98
CA ASN A 103 -4.97 -1.50 -9.40
C ASN A 103 -6.30 -1.11 -10.07
N GLU A 104 -6.21 -0.50 -11.26
CA GLU A 104 -7.36 -0.13 -12.08
C GLU A 104 -8.34 0.83 -11.38
N CYS A 105 -7.84 1.67 -10.46
CA CYS A 105 -8.57 2.76 -9.84
C CYS A 105 -8.35 4.08 -10.60
#